data_AF-A0A520TIB6-F1
#
_entry.id   AF-A0A520TIB6-F1
#
_cell.length_a   1.000
_cell.length_b   1.000
_cell.length_c   1.000
_cell.angle_alpha   90.00
_cell.angle_beta   90.00
_cell.angle_gamma   90.00
#
_symmetry.space_group_name_H-M   'P 1'
#
loop_
_entity.id
_entity.type
_entity.pdbx_description
1 polymer ?
#
loop_
_entity_poly.entity_id
_entity_poly.type
_entity_poly.pdbx_seq_one_letter_code
_entity_poly.pdbx_strand_id
1 'polypeptide(L)'
;MVNHLKKNDELVCVHTIEGEKEEGHEIPVPDVRSNKPVGVHQKDEGQTAFFQKLINANIGDKKISIAEPNEISLSLSISKKSRAVAADLKRKIIEIAKVSSDTLYSQEVRLAYDYLEEIQKTIVFSYKSVESFCNASIPEDYVYQKTNNKGIVESYGKRQIERWINTSEKVSSILPEILKIEDPQSMGFWSDFKNLERIRNEIIHSKSSNSSEILSELFSEKIEEYLTSSLKLLEFFILKDPFNQIFPLGFGVSQIRVVSLDDASQIFEKVK
;
A
#
# COMPACT_ATOMS: atom_id res chain seq x y z
N MET A 1 4.61 9.92 -17.94
CA MET A 1 3.66 8.94 -17.40
C MET A 1 2.68 8.61 -18.50
N VAL A 2 2.81 7.44 -19.11
CA VAL A 2 1.84 6.93 -20.08
C VAL A 2 1.00 5.91 -19.33
N ASN A 3 -0.24 6.25 -18.98
CA ASN A 3 -1.21 5.30 -18.46
C ASN A 3 -2.05 4.80 -19.63
N HIS A 4 -2.08 3.48 -19.82
CA HIS A 4 -2.99 2.84 -20.75
C HIS A 4 -4.27 2.46 -19.99
N LEU A 5 -5.39 3.10 -20.32
CA LEU A 5 -6.72 2.63 -19.92
C LEU A 5 -6.89 1.18 -20.41
N LYS A 6 -7.17 0.25 -19.49
CA LYS A 6 -7.47 -1.14 -19.86
C LYS A 6 -8.89 -1.22 -20.40
N LYS A 7 -9.18 -2.28 -21.16
CA LYS A 7 -10.45 -2.49 -21.89
C LYS A 7 -11.73 -2.46 -21.03
N ASN A 8 -11.62 -2.41 -19.70
CA ASN A 8 -12.73 -2.43 -18.73
C ASN A 8 -12.76 -1.21 -17.79
N ASP A 9 -11.90 -0.21 -18.00
CA ASP A 9 -11.81 0.96 -17.13
C ASP A 9 -12.78 2.04 -17.63
N GLU A 10 -13.68 2.50 -16.77
CA GLU A 10 -14.59 3.62 -17.05
C GLU A 10 -14.18 4.82 -16.21
N LEU A 11 -13.95 5.98 -16.84
CA LEU A 11 -13.64 7.23 -16.15
C LEU A 11 -14.91 8.09 -16.08
N VAL A 12 -15.37 8.40 -14.87
CA VAL A 12 -16.58 9.20 -14.66
C VAL A 12 -16.27 10.48 -13.91
N CYS A 13 -16.95 11.57 -14.26
CA CYS A 13 -16.95 12.78 -13.45
C CYS A 13 -17.80 12.52 -12.20
N VAL A 14 -17.19 12.56 -11.02
CA VAL A 14 -17.86 12.31 -9.74
C VAL A 14 -18.25 13.59 -9.01
N HIS A 15 -17.63 14.72 -9.34
CA HIS A 15 -17.90 16.00 -8.70
C HIS A 15 -17.43 17.18 -9.54
N THR A 16 -18.12 18.32 -9.43
CA THR A 16 -17.75 19.60 -10.06
C THR A 16 -17.81 20.73 -9.02
N ILE A 17 -16.88 21.69 -9.13
CA ILE A 17 -16.82 22.91 -8.31
C ILE A 17 -16.79 24.12 -9.25
N GLU A 18 -17.65 25.11 -9.00
CA GLU A 18 -17.71 26.37 -9.76
C GLU A 18 -17.13 27.52 -8.91
N GLY A 19 -16.32 28.41 -9.52
CA GLY A 19 -15.82 29.66 -8.90
C GLY A 19 -14.32 29.67 -8.56
N GLU A 20 -13.76 30.87 -8.35
CA GLU A 20 -12.41 31.04 -7.79
C GLU A 20 -12.41 30.60 -6.32
N LYS A 21 -11.45 29.74 -5.93
CA LYS A 21 -11.32 29.14 -4.59
C LYS A 21 -11.82 30.05 -3.45
N GLU A 22 -13.03 29.80 -2.97
CA GLU A 22 -13.32 30.06 -1.56
C GLU A 22 -12.68 28.91 -0.76
N GLU A 23 -11.80 29.27 0.18
CA GLU A 23 -11.20 28.30 1.10
C GLU A 23 -12.32 27.52 1.82
N GLY A 24 -12.37 26.20 1.62
CA GLY A 24 -13.18 25.31 2.47
C GLY A 24 -14.30 24.52 1.81
N HIS A 25 -14.40 24.42 0.48
CA HIS A 25 -15.30 23.43 -0.12
C HIS A 25 -14.78 22.00 0.09
N GLU A 26 -15.51 21.21 0.89
CA GLU A 26 -15.28 19.76 1.04
C GLU A 26 -15.51 19.07 -0.31
N ILE A 27 -14.43 18.74 -1.00
CA ILE A 27 -14.48 17.81 -2.14
C ILE A 27 -15.05 16.50 -1.59
N PRO A 28 -16.14 15.93 -2.12
CA PRO A 28 -16.62 14.62 -1.72
C PRO A 28 -15.52 13.60 -1.99
N VAL A 29 -14.84 13.23 -0.92
CA VAL A 29 -13.72 12.31 -0.97
C VAL A 29 -14.33 10.91 -1.09
N PRO A 30 -14.04 10.15 -2.16
CA PRO A 30 -14.43 8.74 -2.21
C PRO A 30 -13.83 8.02 -1.00
N ASP A 31 -14.35 6.83 -0.67
CA ASP A 31 -13.76 6.01 0.39
C ASP A 31 -12.22 6.00 0.24
N VAL A 32 -11.49 6.26 1.32
CA VAL A 32 -10.01 6.39 1.32
C VAL A 32 -9.28 5.14 0.77
N ARG A 33 -10.01 4.03 0.61
CA ARG A 33 -9.56 2.80 -0.03
C ARG A 33 -9.64 2.82 -1.55
N SER A 34 -10.21 3.85 -2.15
CA SER A 34 -10.30 4.05 -3.59
C SER A 34 -9.03 4.68 -4.14
N ASN A 35 -8.76 4.49 -5.43
CA ASN A 35 -7.78 5.31 -6.13
C ASN A 35 -8.12 6.79 -6.01
N LYS A 36 -7.10 7.64 -5.99
CA LYS A 36 -7.31 9.09 -5.90
C LYS A 36 -8.04 9.59 -7.14
N PRO A 37 -9.02 10.50 -6.98
CA PRO A 37 -9.59 11.17 -8.13
C PRO A 37 -8.53 12.07 -8.79
N VAL A 38 -8.73 12.36 -10.07
CA VAL A 38 -7.96 13.37 -10.81
C VAL A 38 -8.82 14.61 -10.93
N GLY A 39 -8.38 15.74 -10.38
CA GLY A 39 -9.03 17.02 -10.61
C GLY A 39 -8.55 17.64 -11.92
N VAL A 40 -9.46 18.20 -12.70
CA VAL A 40 -9.17 19.06 -13.85
C VAL A 40 -9.79 20.41 -13.61
N HIS A 41 -8.99 21.46 -13.64
CA HIS A 41 -9.45 22.84 -13.56
C HIS A 41 -9.43 23.49 -14.95
N GLN A 42 -10.58 23.94 -15.43
CA GLN A 42 -10.74 24.68 -16.67
C GLN A 42 -10.67 26.18 -16.37
N LYS A 43 -9.60 26.82 -16.85
CA LYS A 43 -9.32 28.23 -16.51
C LYS A 43 -10.36 29.19 -17.09
N ASP A 44 -10.79 28.95 -18.32
CA ASP A 44 -11.70 29.86 -19.05
C ASP A 44 -13.10 29.94 -18.42
N GLU A 45 -13.52 28.87 -17.74
CA GLU A 45 -14.84 28.77 -17.11
C GLU A 45 -14.76 28.88 -15.57
N GLY A 46 -13.56 28.87 -14.98
CA GLY A 46 -13.38 28.86 -13.54
C GLY A 46 -13.96 27.62 -12.85
N GLN A 47 -14.05 26.49 -13.58
CA GLN A 47 -14.67 25.26 -13.09
C GLN A 47 -13.63 24.16 -12.84
N THR A 48 -13.87 23.31 -11.84
CA THR A 48 -13.04 22.13 -11.55
C THR A 48 -13.88 20.87 -11.54
N ALA A 49 -13.54 19.89 -12.37
CA ALA A 49 -14.18 18.57 -12.39
C ALA A 49 -13.25 17.50 -11.80
N PHE A 50 -13.78 16.59 -10.99
CA PHE A 50 -13.04 15.45 -10.44
C PHE A 50 -13.47 14.17 -11.12
N PHE A 51 -12.49 13.41 -11.58
CA PHE A 51 -12.69 12.16 -12.31
C PHE A 51 -12.21 10.96 -11.51
N GLN A 52 -13.00 9.90 -11.50
CA GLN A 52 -12.70 8.64 -10.81
C GLN A 52 -12.78 7.48 -11.79
N LYS A 53 -11.81 6.56 -11.71
CA LYS A 53 -11.89 5.27 -12.41
C LYS A 53 -12.86 4.35 -11.68
N LEU A 54 -13.75 3.70 -12.43
CA LEU A 54 -14.65 2.67 -11.94
C LEU A 54 -14.22 1.30 -12.46
N ILE A 55 -14.47 0.27 -11.64
CA ILE A 55 -14.47 -1.11 -12.08
C ILE A 55 -15.91 -1.62 -12.15
N ASN A 56 -16.18 -2.39 -13.21
CA ASN A 56 -17.44 -3.06 -13.42
C ASN A 56 -17.32 -4.52 -13.01
N ALA A 57 -18.21 -5.00 -12.14
CA ALA A 57 -18.22 -6.38 -11.64
C ALA A 57 -19.64 -6.97 -11.68
N ASN A 58 -19.72 -8.29 -11.74
CA ASN A 58 -20.98 -9.02 -11.62
C ASN A 58 -21.03 -9.72 -10.26
N ILE A 59 -22.10 -9.51 -9.50
CA ILE A 59 -22.43 -10.27 -8.29
C ILE A 59 -23.74 -11.01 -8.55
N GLY A 60 -23.62 -12.32 -8.83
CA GLY A 60 -24.72 -13.09 -9.41
C GLY A 60 -25.15 -12.46 -10.73
N ASP A 61 -26.45 -12.23 -10.90
CA ASP A 61 -27.01 -11.62 -12.12
C ASP A 61 -26.98 -10.08 -12.11
N LYS A 62 -26.50 -9.46 -11.02
CA LYS A 62 -26.44 -7.99 -10.91
C LYS A 62 -25.09 -7.47 -11.35
N LYS A 63 -25.10 -6.55 -12.32
CA LYS A 63 -23.94 -5.72 -12.65
C LYS A 63 -23.85 -4.57 -11.66
N ILE A 64 -22.67 -4.39 -11.08
CA ILE A 64 -22.34 -3.27 -10.19
C ILE A 64 -21.12 -2.52 -10.73
N SER A 65 -21.07 -1.24 -10.42
CA SER A 65 -19.92 -0.38 -10.71
C SER A 65 -19.46 0.24 -9.40
N ILE A 66 -18.17 0.15 -9.09
CA ILE A 66 -17.58 0.73 -7.88
C ILE A 66 -16.33 1.52 -8.24
N ALA A 67 -16.01 2.54 -7.44
CA ALA A 67 -14.72 3.22 -7.57
C ALA A 67 -13.58 2.19 -7.49
N GLU A 68 -12.65 2.28 -8.43
CA GLU A 68 -11.51 1.37 -8.49
C GLU A 68 -10.74 1.44 -7.16
N PRO A 69 -10.61 0.31 -6.45
CA PRO A 69 -9.89 0.30 -5.20
C PRO A 69 -8.39 0.49 -5.42
N ASN A 70 -7.73 1.08 -4.43
CA ASN A 70 -6.27 1.16 -4.36
C ASN A 70 -5.76 -0.03 -3.52
N GLU A 71 -4.99 -0.94 -4.14
CA GLU A 71 -4.48 -2.15 -3.48
C GLU A 71 -3.56 -1.85 -2.28
N ILE A 72 -2.86 -0.71 -2.30
CA ILE A 72 -2.04 -0.25 -1.16
C ILE A 72 -2.98 0.12 -0.01
N SER A 73 -4.01 0.93 -0.27
CA SER A 73 -5.01 1.30 0.75
C SER A 73 -5.77 0.10 1.30
N LEU A 74 -6.19 -0.84 0.45
CA LEU A 74 -6.87 -2.06 0.90
C LEU A 74 -5.99 -2.88 1.83
N SER A 75 -4.72 -3.09 1.45
CA SER A 75 -3.75 -3.84 2.25
C SER A 75 -3.47 -3.15 3.59
N LEU A 76 -3.27 -1.83 3.58
CA LEU A 76 -3.12 -1.03 4.80
C LEU A 76 -4.38 -1.09 5.68
N SER A 77 -5.58 -1.04 5.09
CA SER A 77 -6.84 -1.11 5.83
C SER A 77 -6.99 -2.45 6.55
N ILE A 78 -6.68 -3.57 5.88
CA ILE A 78 -6.69 -4.90 6.49
C ILE A 78 -5.68 -4.96 7.63
N SER A 79 -4.44 -4.53 7.36
CA SER A 79 -3.38 -4.51 8.37
C SER A 79 -3.75 -3.68 9.59
N LYS A 80 -4.33 -2.48 9.42
CA LYS A 80 -4.73 -1.60 10.53
C LYS A 80 -5.84 -2.22 11.37
N LYS A 81 -6.85 -2.81 10.73
CA LYS A 81 -7.97 -3.47 11.42
C LYS A 81 -7.48 -4.65 12.24
N SER A 82 -6.69 -5.54 11.63
CA SER A 82 -6.10 -6.69 12.34
C SER A 82 -5.14 -6.27 13.45
N ARG A 83 -4.32 -5.24 13.24
CA ARG A 83 -3.42 -4.71 14.28
C ARG A 83 -4.20 -4.23 15.50
N ALA A 84 -5.31 -3.53 15.30
CA ALA A 84 -6.15 -3.05 16.40
C ALA A 84 -6.71 -4.20 17.25
N VAL A 85 -7.18 -5.28 16.59
CA VAL A 85 -7.67 -6.48 17.28
C VAL A 85 -6.51 -7.20 17.99
N ALA A 86 -5.37 -7.38 17.32
CA ALA A 86 -4.18 -7.99 17.92
C ALA A 86 -3.70 -7.23 19.16
N ALA A 87 -3.69 -5.89 19.13
CA ALA A 87 -3.29 -5.08 20.29
C ALA A 87 -4.24 -5.28 21.48
N ASP A 88 -5.54 -5.39 21.24
CA ASP A 88 -6.52 -5.66 22.30
C ASP A 88 -6.37 -7.06 22.88
N LEU A 89 -6.17 -8.08 22.04
CA LEU A 89 -5.90 -9.45 22.47
C LEU A 89 -4.60 -9.55 23.26
N LYS A 90 -3.51 -8.91 22.81
CA LYS A 90 -2.22 -8.86 23.52
C LYS A 90 -2.38 -8.27 24.91
N ARG A 91 -3.15 -7.18 25.05
CA ARG A 91 -3.46 -6.56 26.34
C ARG A 91 -4.18 -7.53 27.29
N LYS A 92 -5.21 -8.22 26.81
CA LYS A 92 -5.96 -9.22 27.57
C LYS A 92 -5.09 -10.41 28.01
N ILE A 93 -4.21 -10.89 27.12
CA ILE A 93 -3.25 -11.96 27.43
C ILE A 93 -2.32 -11.53 28.57
N ILE A 94 -1.78 -10.31 28.50
CA ILE A 94 -0.91 -9.75 29.56
C ILE A 94 -1.67 -9.61 30.88
N GLU A 95 -2.93 -9.20 30.86
CA GLU A 95 -3.76 -9.09 32.08
C GLU A 95 -4.00 -10.45 32.74
N ILE A 96 -4.32 -11.48 31.95
CA ILE A 96 -4.52 -12.85 32.46
C ILE A 96 -3.21 -13.40 33.02
N ALA A 97 -2.09 -13.22 32.31
CA ALA A 97 -0.78 -13.70 32.74
C ALA A 97 -0.29 -13.07 34.07
N LYS A 98 -0.85 -11.93 34.49
CA LYS A 98 -0.56 -11.33 35.82
C LYS A 98 -1.24 -12.05 36.98
N VAL A 99 -2.32 -12.78 36.72
CA VAL A 99 -3.18 -13.40 37.76
C VAL A 99 -3.20 -14.93 37.72
N SER A 100 -2.88 -15.54 36.57
CA SER A 100 -2.77 -17.00 36.40
C SER A 100 -1.34 -17.49 36.63
N SER A 101 -1.16 -18.82 36.73
CA SER A 101 0.17 -19.44 36.56
C SER A 101 0.78 -19.08 35.20
N ASP A 102 2.11 -19.12 35.08
CA ASP A 102 2.88 -18.77 33.88
C ASP A 102 2.51 -19.54 32.59
N THR A 103 1.67 -20.57 32.70
CA THR A 103 1.18 -21.39 31.58
C THR A 103 -0.30 -21.10 31.32
N LEU A 104 -0.60 -20.59 30.12
CA LEU A 104 -1.97 -20.49 29.62
C LEU A 104 -2.41 -21.83 29.03
N TYR A 105 -3.55 -22.36 29.45
CA TYR A 105 -4.12 -23.60 28.92
C TYR A 105 -5.64 -23.49 28.75
N SER A 106 -6.27 -24.38 27.97
CA SER A 106 -7.74 -24.39 27.77
C SER A 106 -8.26 -23.05 27.18
N GLN A 107 -9.31 -22.44 27.73
CA GLN A 107 -9.93 -21.23 27.18
C GLN A 107 -8.97 -20.03 27.09
N GLU A 108 -7.95 -19.97 27.94
CA GLU A 108 -6.96 -18.89 27.96
C GLU A 108 -6.03 -18.96 26.73
N VAL A 109 -5.75 -20.16 26.23
CA VAL A 109 -4.91 -20.36 25.03
C VAL A 109 -5.59 -19.85 23.76
N ARG A 110 -6.94 -19.80 23.75
CA ARG A 110 -7.70 -19.31 22.61
C ARG A 110 -7.35 -17.86 22.29
N LEU A 111 -7.17 -17.01 23.31
CA LEU A 111 -6.79 -15.61 23.09
C LEU A 111 -5.42 -15.49 22.43
N ALA A 112 -4.47 -16.37 22.81
CA ALA A 112 -3.15 -16.43 22.18
C ALA A 112 -3.24 -16.87 20.71
N TYR A 113 -4.12 -17.83 20.38
CA TYR A 113 -4.33 -18.25 19.00
C TYR A 113 -5.03 -17.17 18.17
N ASP A 114 -6.10 -16.56 18.70
CA ASP A 114 -6.78 -15.43 18.05
C ASP A 114 -5.78 -14.26 17.80
N TYR A 115 -4.87 -14.01 18.76
CA TYR A 115 -3.79 -13.02 18.59
C TYR A 115 -2.85 -13.41 17.44
N LEU A 116 -2.39 -14.66 17.41
CA LEU A 116 -1.49 -15.16 16.38
C LEU A 116 -2.13 -15.05 14.99
N GLU A 117 -3.43 -15.29 14.85
CA GLU A 117 -4.16 -15.10 13.60
C GLU A 117 -4.16 -13.62 13.15
N GLU A 118 -4.48 -12.70 14.06
CA GLU A 118 -4.53 -11.26 13.76
C GLU A 118 -3.15 -10.64 13.50
N ILE A 119 -2.12 -11.04 14.24
CA ILE A 119 -0.77 -10.51 14.02
C ILE A 119 -0.17 -11.03 12.70
N GLN A 120 -0.43 -12.28 12.33
CA GLN A 120 -0.04 -12.82 11.03
C GLN A 120 -0.73 -12.08 9.87
N LYS A 121 -2.05 -11.84 9.98
CA LYS A 121 -2.78 -10.98 9.03
C LYS A 121 -2.12 -9.60 8.92
N THR A 122 -1.78 -8.99 10.06
CA THR A 122 -1.13 -7.69 10.10
C THR A 122 0.22 -7.69 9.38
N ILE A 123 1.08 -8.68 9.64
CA ILE A 123 2.41 -8.81 9.02
C ILE A 123 2.30 -8.98 7.50
N VAL A 124 1.46 -9.93 7.05
CA VAL A 124 1.29 -10.22 5.62
C VAL A 124 0.78 -8.99 4.88
N PHE A 125 -0.26 -8.32 5.40
CA PHE A 125 -0.86 -7.19 4.71
C PHE A 125 -0.07 -5.88 4.86
N SER A 126 0.70 -5.70 5.94
CA SER A 126 1.69 -4.62 6.06
C SER A 126 2.73 -4.72 4.95
N TYR A 127 3.37 -5.89 4.80
CA TYR A 127 4.36 -6.10 3.75
C TYR A 127 3.73 -6.04 2.34
N LYS A 128 2.55 -6.63 2.15
CA LYS A 128 1.82 -6.57 0.87
C LYS A 128 1.56 -5.12 0.45
N SER A 129 1.29 -4.21 1.38
CA SER A 129 1.07 -2.81 1.02
C SER A 129 2.29 -2.17 0.35
N VAL A 130 3.50 -2.47 0.84
CA VAL A 130 4.77 -2.04 0.24
C VAL A 130 5.00 -2.72 -1.12
N GLU A 131 4.72 -4.01 -1.22
CA GLU A 131 4.87 -4.75 -2.49
C GLU A 131 3.92 -4.21 -3.58
N SER A 132 2.64 -3.99 -3.24
CA SER A 132 1.66 -3.35 -4.12
C SER A 132 2.10 -1.95 -4.53
N PHE A 133 2.69 -1.18 -3.60
CA PHE A 133 3.24 0.13 -3.90
C PHE A 133 4.38 0.06 -4.93
N CYS A 134 5.31 -0.86 -4.75
CA CYS A 134 6.40 -1.06 -5.71
C CYS A 134 5.88 -1.41 -7.09
N ASN A 135 5.00 -2.40 -7.18
CA ASN A 135 4.48 -2.88 -8.46
C ASN A 135 3.68 -1.78 -9.19
N ALA A 136 2.88 -0.99 -8.45
CA ALA A 136 2.15 0.14 -9.01
C ALA A 136 3.07 1.28 -9.46
N SER A 137 4.24 1.45 -8.84
CA SER A 137 5.19 2.53 -9.11
C SER A 137 6.14 2.27 -10.27
N ILE A 138 6.28 1.01 -10.71
CA ILE A 138 7.17 0.65 -11.81
C ILE A 138 6.48 0.95 -13.17
N PRO A 139 7.06 1.83 -14.00
CA PRO A 139 6.56 2.11 -15.35
C PRO A 139 6.58 0.85 -16.24
N GLU A 140 5.65 0.78 -17.20
CA GLU A 140 5.54 -0.39 -18.09
C GLU A 140 6.76 -0.58 -18.99
N ASP A 141 7.41 0.52 -19.35
CA ASP A 141 8.60 0.62 -20.20
C ASP A 141 9.92 0.57 -19.41
N TYR A 142 9.87 0.49 -18.08
CA TYR A 142 11.08 0.39 -17.27
C TYR A 142 11.71 -1.01 -17.38
N VAL A 143 13.04 -1.02 -17.52
CA VAL A 143 13.86 -2.22 -17.63
C VAL A 143 14.93 -2.18 -16.56
N TYR A 144 14.89 -3.14 -15.65
CA TYR A 144 15.91 -3.30 -14.62
C TYR A 144 17.02 -4.21 -15.11
N GLN A 145 18.28 -3.79 -14.97
CA GLN A 145 19.44 -4.59 -15.32
C GLN A 145 20.25 -4.95 -14.09
N LYS A 146 20.64 -6.22 -13.97
CA LYS A 146 21.45 -6.72 -12.85
C LYS A 146 22.46 -7.72 -13.36
N THR A 147 23.72 -7.55 -12.95
CA THR A 147 24.77 -8.53 -13.21
C THR A 147 24.69 -9.64 -12.17
N ASN A 148 24.55 -10.89 -12.61
CA ASN A 148 24.57 -12.03 -11.70
C ASN A 148 26.01 -12.41 -11.28
N ASN A 149 26.13 -13.37 -10.35
CA ASN A 149 27.43 -13.82 -9.82
C ASN A 149 28.38 -14.42 -10.88
N LYS A 150 27.89 -14.70 -12.10
CA LYS A 150 28.68 -15.21 -13.23
C LYS A 150 29.09 -14.09 -14.20
N GLY A 151 28.83 -12.82 -13.86
CA GLY A 151 29.14 -11.67 -14.72
C GLY A 151 28.14 -11.49 -15.88
N ILE A 152 27.05 -12.24 -15.92
CA ILE A 152 26.04 -12.14 -16.98
C ILE A 152 25.04 -11.04 -16.60
N VAL A 153 24.83 -10.09 -17.50
CA VAL A 153 23.82 -9.05 -17.35
C VAL A 153 22.44 -9.64 -17.66
N GLU A 154 21.58 -9.67 -16.65
CA GLU A 154 20.19 -10.06 -16.76
C GLU A 154 19.32 -8.79 -16.89
N SER A 155 18.30 -8.86 -17.74
CA SER A 155 17.40 -7.75 -18.02
C SER A 155 15.97 -8.16 -17.69
N TYR A 156 15.31 -7.34 -16.87
CA TYR A 156 13.97 -7.61 -16.33
C TYR A 156 13.02 -6.49 -16.73
N GLY A 157 12.03 -6.79 -17.57
CA GLY A 157 10.90 -5.88 -17.79
C GLY A 157 9.92 -5.91 -16.61
N LYS A 158 8.97 -4.97 -16.55
CA LYS A 158 8.03 -4.82 -15.41
C LYS A 158 7.43 -6.13 -14.90
N ARG A 159 6.83 -6.96 -15.76
CA ARG A 159 6.22 -8.24 -15.33
C ARG A 159 7.22 -9.19 -14.65
N GLN A 160 8.47 -9.18 -15.11
CA GLN A 160 9.54 -9.99 -14.51
C GLN A 160 10.00 -9.36 -13.19
N ILE A 161 10.08 -8.03 -13.12
CA ILE A 161 10.37 -7.31 -11.87
C ILE A 161 9.32 -7.63 -10.82
N GLU A 162 8.03 -7.49 -11.15
CA GLU A 162 6.91 -7.75 -10.25
C GLU A 162 6.97 -9.18 -9.67
N ARG A 163 7.36 -10.17 -10.48
CA ARG A 163 7.33 -11.59 -10.13
C ARG A 163 8.62 -12.13 -9.49
N TRP A 164 9.78 -11.66 -9.89
CA TRP A 164 11.07 -12.29 -9.56
C TRP A 164 11.99 -11.42 -8.72
N ILE A 165 11.82 -10.11 -8.74
CA ILE A 165 12.62 -9.22 -7.90
C ILE A 165 11.94 -9.11 -6.54
N ASN A 166 12.72 -9.27 -5.47
CA ASN A 166 12.22 -9.16 -4.11
C ASN A 166 11.83 -7.70 -3.78
N THR A 167 10.86 -7.50 -2.89
CA THR A 167 10.38 -6.16 -2.58
C THR A 167 11.46 -5.28 -1.96
N SER A 168 12.37 -5.84 -1.14
CA SER A 168 13.47 -5.06 -0.58
C SER A 168 14.37 -4.42 -1.64
N GLU A 169 14.67 -5.15 -2.73
CA GLU A 169 15.46 -4.68 -3.85
C GLU A 169 14.67 -3.70 -4.71
N LYS A 170 13.36 -3.91 -4.87
CA LYS A 170 12.48 -2.93 -5.50
C LYS A 170 12.57 -1.58 -4.79
N VAL A 171 12.47 -1.55 -3.45
CA VAL A 171 12.49 -0.29 -2.69
C VAL A 171 13.88 0.32 -2.52
N SER A 172 14.96 -0.47 -2.47
CA SER A 172 16.31 0.09 -2.28
C SER A 172 17.02 0.48 -3.57
N SER A 173 16.67 -0.15 -4.70
CA SER A 173 17.44 0.00 -5.93
C SER A 173 16.59 0.47 -7.11
N ILE A 174 15.41 -0.12 -7.32
CA ILE A 174 14.59 0.18 -8.49
C ILE A 174 13.80 1.50 -8.31
N LEU A 175 13.05 1.63 -7.21
CA LEU A 175 12.24 2.82 -6.99
C LEU A 175 13.08 4.10 -6.81
N PRO A 176 14.22 4.09 -6.09
CA PRO A 176 15.08 5.27 -5.99
C PRO A 176 15.59 5.73 -7.36
N GLU A 177 15.91 4.80 -8.26
CA GLU A 177 16.32 5.12 -9.64
C GLU A 177 15.18 5.75 -10.44
N ILE A 178 14.00 5.12 -10.43
CA ILE A 178 12.80 5.60 -11.14
C ILE A 178 12.39 6.99 -10.67
N LEU A 179 12.37 7.19 -9.35
CA LEU A 179 11.89 8.42 -8.71
C LEU A 179 12.99 9.47 -8.56
N LYS A 180 14.26 9.12 -8.83
CA LYS A 180 15.45 9.97 -8.65
C LYS A 180 15.59 10.50 -7.23
N ILE A 181 15.47 9.60 -6.25
CA ILE A 181 15.59 9.92 -4.82
C ILE A 181 16.70 9.10 -4.17
N GLU A 182 17.01 9.41 -2.91
CA GLU A 182 17.96 8.67 -2.10
C GLU A 182 17.47 7.25 -1.75
N ASP A 183 18.40 6.34 -1.50
CA ASP A 183 18.11 4.96 -1.09
C ASP A 183 17.65 4.92 0.39
N PRO A 184 16.48 4.32 0.70
CA PRO A 184 16.01 4.16 2.07
C PRO A 184 16.88 3.27 2.96
N GLN A 185 17.89 2.56 2.43
CA GLN A 185 18.78 1.68 3.21
C GLN A 185 19.50 2.38 4.37
N SER A 186 19.76 3.68 4.25
CA SER A 186 20.38 4.49 5.29
C SER A 186 19.43 4.92 6.41
N MET A 187 18.12 4.68 6.25
CA MET A 187 17.11 5.10 7.21
C MET A 187 17.03 4.14 8.40
N GLY A 188 16.79 4.69 9.59
CA GLY A 188 16.77 3.90 10.84
C GLY A 188 15.70 2.80 10.91
N PHE A 189 14.69 2.82 10.03
CA PHE A 189 13.66 1.77 9.95
C PHE A 189 14.02 0.62 9.01
N TRP A 190 15.14 0.70 8.27
CA TRP A 190 15.47 -0.25 7.21
C TRP A 190 15.67 -1.69 7.73
N SER A 191 16.41 -1.84 8.83
CA SER A 191 16.63 -3.16 9.45
C SER A 191 15.32 -3.81 9.89
N ASP A 192 14.39 -3.01 10.38
CA ASP A 192 13.07 -3.47 10.83
C ASP A 192 12.21 -3.89 9.64
N PHE A 193 12.30 -3.18 8.52
CA PHE A 193 11.63 -3.58 7.28
C PHE A 193 12.18 -4.90 6.73
N LYS A 194 13.50 -5.10 6.78
CA LYS A 194 14.11 -6.39 6.42
C LYS A 194 13.67 -7.53 7.35
N ASN A 195 13.45 -7.25 8.64
CA ASN A 195 12.87 -8.23 9.57
C ASN A 195 11.39 -8.51 9.29
N LEU A 196 10.60 -7.49 8.93
CA LEU A 196 9.23 -7.67 8.48
C LEU A 196 9.17 -8.60 7.26
N GLU A 197 10.05 -8.38 6.27
CA GLU A 197 10.17 -9.25 5.10
C GLU A 197 10.50 -10.70 5.48
N ARG A 198 11.48 -10.89 6.38
CA ARG A 198 11.87 -12.22 6.87
C ARG A 198 10.68 -12.92 7.52
N ILE A 199 10.03 -12.30 8.50
CA ILE A 199 8.94 -12.93 9.25
C ILE A 199 7.74 -13.22 8.32
N ARG A 200 7.43 -12.31 7.39
CA ARG A 200 6.41 -12.57 6.36
C ARG A 200 6.75 -13.83 5.56
N ASN A 201 7.99 -13.97 5.09
CA ASN A 201 8.41 -15.14 4.33
C ASN A 201 8.30 -16.43 5.15
N GLU A 202 8.69 -16.39 6.43
CA GLU A 202 8.57 -17.55 7.34
C GLU A 202 7.12 -17.92 7.65
N ILE A 203 6.20 -16.95 7.73
CA ILE A 203 4.76 -17.21 7.89
C ILE A 203 4.18 -17.89 6.63
N ILE A 204 4.53 -17.39 5.44
CA ILE A 204 3.97 -17.88 4.16
C ILE A 204 4.59 -19.20 3.72
N HIS A 205 5.90 -19.36 3.93
CA HIS A 205 6.67 -20.53 3.52
C HIS A 205 7.17 -21.30 4.74
N SER A 206 6.28 -21.51 5.70
CA SER A 206 6.60 -22.11 7.00
C SER A 206 7.34 -23.42 6.85
N LYS A 207 8.54 -23.47 7.44
CA LYS A 207 9.33 -24.69 7.59
C LYS A 207 9.04 -25.28 8.96
N SER A 208 8.94 -26.60 9.04
CA SER A 208 8.69 -27.29 10.31
C SER A 208 9.82 -27.10 11.33
N SER A 209 11.04 -26.79 10.87
CA SER A 209 12.24 -26.70 11.70
C SER A 209 12.32 -25.46 12.60
N ASN A 210 11.54 -24.41 12.34
CA ASN A 210 11.63 -23.14 13.07
C ASN A 210 10.26 -22.56 13.48
N SER A 211 9.17 -23.33 13.33
CA SER A 211 7.81 -22.80 13.57
C SER A 211 7.62 -22.28 15.00
N SER A 212 8.19 -22.93 16.01
CA SER A 212 8.08 -22.50 17.41
C SER A 212 8.80 -21.17 17.69
N GLU A 213 9.98 -20.98 17.10
CA GLU A 213 10.78 -19.76 17.27
C GLU A 213 10.06 -18.56 16.66
N ILE A 214 9.51 -18.73 15.45
CA ILE A 214 8.73 -17.70 14.77
C ILE A 214 7.48 -17.37 15.57
N LEU A 215 6.70 -18.37 16.00
CA LEU A 215 5.50 -18.12 16.81
C LEU A 215 5.82 -17.40 18.12
N SER A 216 6.95 -17.73 18.77
CA SER A 216 7.40 -17.00 19.96
C SER A 216 7.81 -15.57 19.64
N GLU A 217 8.50 -15.34 18.51
CA GLU A 217 8.90 -14.01 18.07
C GLU A 217 7.68 -13.10 17.85
N LEU A 218 6.56 -13.65 17.37
CA LEU A 218 5.30 -12.92 17.14
C LEU A 218 4.70 -12.30 18.41
N PHE A 219 5.04 -12.78 19.61
CA PHE A 219 4.59 -12.19 20.88
C PHE A 219 5.50 -11.05 21.36
N SER A 220 6.70 -10.89 20.79
CA SER A 220 7.68 -9.92 21.25
C SER A 220 7.25 -8.47 20.99
N GLU A 221 7.81 -7.52 21.75
CA GLU A 221 7.58 -6.08 21.51
C GLU A 221 8.18 -5.59 20.19
N LYS A 222 9.23 -6.25 19.68
CA LYS A 222 9.89 -5.89 18.41
C LYS A 222 8.98 -5.99 17.20
N ILE A 223 7.92 -6.80 17.27
CA ILE A 223 6.95 -6.91 16.17
C ILE A 223 6.33 -5.56 15.84
N GLU A 224 6.08 -4.70 16.83
CA GLU A 224 5.52 -3.38 16.58
C GLU A 224 6.47 -2.47 15.77
N GLU A 225 7.79 -2.61 15.97
CA GLU A 225 8.82 -1.91 15.20
C GLU A 225 8.82 -2.40 13.75
N TYR A 226 8.78 -3.73 13.55
CA TYR A 226 8.72 -4.35 12.22
C TYR A 226 7.47 -3.91 11.46
N LEU A 227 6.31 -3.92 12.09
CA LEU A 227 5.06 -3.47 11.48
C LEU A 227 5.12 -1.99 11.10
N THR A 228 5.63 -1.15 12.00
CA THR A 228 5.72 0.30 11.79
C THR A 228 6.72 0.68 10.70
N SER A 229 7.75 -0.14 10.48
CA SER A 229 8.74 0.07 9.42
C SER A 229 8.12 0.15 8.02
N SER A 230 7.06 -0.62 7.75
CA SER A 230 6.34 -0.58 6.46
C SER A 230 5.68 0.78 6.22
N LEU A 231 5.09 1.38 7.26
CA LEU A 231 4.46 2.69 7.19
C LEU A 231 5.51 3.78 6.96
N LYS A 232 6.61 3.74 7.72
CA LYS A 232 7.72 4.68 7.57
C LYS A 232 8.35 4.62 6.17
N LEU A 233 8.47 3.42 5.61
CA LEU A 233 8.97 3.24 4.25
C LEU A 233 8.01 3.83 3.20
N LEU A 234 6.70 3.62 3.34
CA LEU A 234 5.71 4.25 2.46
C LEU A 234 5.73 5.79 2.58
N GLU A 235 5.79 6.30 3.81
CA GLU A 235 5.89 7.74 4.08
C GLU A 235 7.14 8.36 3.45
N PHE A 236 8.29 7.67 3.53
CA PHE A 236 9.53 8.10 2.90
C PHE A 236 9.36 8.39 1.41
N PHE A 237 8.66 7.53 0.67
CA PHE A 237 8.39 7.76 -0.75
C PHE A 237 7.33 8.85 -0.98
N ILE A 238 6.26 8.87 -0.18
CA ILE A 238 5.16 9.83 -0.32
C ILE A 238 5.62 11.27 -0.14
N LEU A 239 6.53 11.50 0.80
CA LEU A 239 7.08 12.82 1.07
C LEU A 239 7.79 13.43 -0.16
N LYS A 240 8.23 12.61 -1.12
CA LYS A 240 8.94 13.07 -2.32
C LYS A 240 8.00 13.48 -3.46
N ASP A 241 6.82 12.86 -3.56
CA ASP A 241 5.77 13.27 -4.52
C ASP A 241 4.36 13.09 -3.91
N PRO A 242 3.91 14.02 -3.05
CA PRO A 242 2.61 13.92 -2.38
C PRO A 242 1.41 13.81 -3.34
N PHE A 243 1.57 14.27 -4.59
CA PHE A 243 0.54 14.31 -5.61
C PHE A 243 0.58 13.10 -6.57
N ASN A 244 1.45 12.11 -6.33
CA ASN A 244 1.50 10.92 -7.17
C ASN A 244 0.18 10.14 -7.09
N GLN A 245 -0.41 9.80 -8.23
CA GLN A 245 -1.71 9.13 -8.28
C GLN A 245 -1.71 7.70 -7.71
N ILE A 246 -0.54 7.05 -7.65
CA ILE A 246 -0.38 5.72 -7.06
C ILE A 246 -0.61 5.75 -5.54
N PHE A 247 -0.25 6.86 -4.88
CA PHE A 247 -0.31 6.92 -3.44
C PHE A 247 -1.74 6.89 -2.90
N PRO A 248 -1.99 6.13 -1.81
CA PRO A 248 -3.30 6.03 -1.22
C PRO A 248 -3.82 7.39 -0.73
N LEU A 249 -5.13 7.57 -0.82
CA LEU A 249 -5.81 8.75 -0.27
C LEU A 249 -5.85 8.67 1.26
N GLY A 250 -5.68 9.80 1.96
CA GLY A 250 -5.74 9.83 3.43
C GLY A 250 -4.59 9.12 4.13
N PHE A 251 -3.44 8.98 3.47
CA PHE A 251 -2.22 8.45 4.05
C PHE A 251 -1.09 9.47 3.99
N GLY A 252 -0.46 9.75 5.13
CA GLY A 252 0.64 10.71 5.23
C GLY A 252 0.24 12.07 4.67
N VAL A 253 1.12 12.64 3.83
CA VAL A 253 0.90 13.94 3.16
C VAL A 253 0.24 13.81 1.78
N SER A 254 -0.26 12.62 1.40
CA SER A 254 -0.83 12.36 0.08
C SER A 254 -2.00 13.28 -0.24
N GLN A 255 -1.93 13.96 -1.39
CA GLN A 255 -2.92 14.92 -1.86
C GLN A 255 -3.46 14.55 -3.24
N ILE A 256 -4.66 15.07 -3.54
CA ILE A 256 -5.30 14.95 -4.86
C ILE A 256 -4.58 15.90 -5.82
N ARG A 257 -4.19 15.39 -7.00
CA ARG A 257 -3.62 16.22 -8.07
C ARG A 257 -4.75 16.92 -8.82
N VAL A 258 -4.62 18.24 -8.97
CA VAL A 258 -5.46 19.05 -9.86
C VAL A 258 -4.60 19.53 -11.02
N VAL A 259 -5.03 19.25 -12.25
CA VAL A 259 -4.35 19.68 -13.48
C VAL A 259 -5.14 20.84 -14.08
N SER A 260 -4.48 21.98 -14.29
CA SER A 260 -5.09 23.11 -14.98
C SER A 260 -4.96 22.95 -16.49
N LEU A 261 -6.07 23.12 -17.21
CA LEU A 261 -6.15 23.10 -18.67
C LEU A 261 -6.75 24.41 -19.17
N ASP A 262 -6.28 24.83 -20.34
CA ASP A 262 -6.84 25.99 -21.05
C ASP A 262 -8.13 25.56 -21.79
N ASP A 263 -8.20 24.32 -22.30
CA ASP A 263 -9.38 23.76 -22.97
C ASP A 263 -9.76 22.37 -22.41
N ALA A 264 -11.04 22.17 -22.09
CA ALA A 264 -11.61 20.91 -21.61
C ALA A 264 -11.51 19.76 -22.64
N SER A 265 -11.38 20.06 -23.93
CA SER A 265 -11.18 19.03 -24.96
C SER A 265 -9.87 18.21 -24.75
N GLN A 266 -8.90 18.78 -24.02
CA GLN A 266 -7.62 18.15 -23.68
C GLN A 266 -7.70 17.20 -22.47
N ILE A 267 -8.85 17.08 -21.81
CA ILE A 267 -9.06 16.23 -20.62
C ILE A 267 -8.58 14.80 -20.89
N PHE A 268 -8.99 14.20 -22.01
CA PHE A 268 -8.64 12.80 -22.33
C PHE A 268 -7.19 12.61 -22.80
N GLU A 269 -6.43 13.68 -23.02
CA GLU A 269 -4.99 13.60 -23.30
C GLU A 269 -4.16 13.61 -22.01
N LYS A 270 -4.64 14.30 -20.95
CA LYS A 270 -3.92 14.44 -19.68
C LYS A 270 -4.45 13.56 -18.53
N VAL A 271 -5.67 13.06 -18.62
CA VAL A 271 -6.28 12.14 -17.65
C VAL A 271 -6.13 10.66 -18.08
N LYS A 272 -5.33 10.39 -19.12
CA LYS A 272 -4.85 9.03 -19.41
C LYS A 272 -3.91 8.59 -18.30
#